data_AF-A0A2T7N873-F1
#
_entry.id   AF-A0A2T7N873-F1
#
_cell.length_a   1.000
_cell.length_b   1.000
_cell.length_c   1.000
_cell.angle_alpha   90.00
_cell.angle_beta   90.00
_cell.angle_gamma   90.00
#
_symmetry.space_group_name_H-M   'P 1'
#
loop_
_entity.id
_entity.type
_entity.pdbx_description
1 polymer ?
#
loop_
_entity_poly.entity_id
_entity_poly.type
_entity_poly.pdbx_seq_one_letter_code
_entity_poly.pdbx_strand_id
1 'polypeptide(L)'
;MPQTFVDFMNFAKKHYSEGMNLLIHCNLGESRAPSLALLFMAKGLHVISDRSYEEARKEFQLIYPEYMPGLGISTYFTDNWNELGKET
;
A
#
# COMPACT_ATOMS: atom_id res chain seq x y z
N MET A 1 -3.49 11.57 9.50
CA MET A 1 -2.83 10.30 9.14
C MET A 1 -1.51 10.20 9.89
N PRO A 2 -1.05 9.02 10.33
CA PRO A 2 0.30 8.86 10.89
C PRO A 2 1.38 9.31 9.89
N GLN A 3 2.36 10.08 10.38
CA GLN A 3 3.45 10.64 9.56
C GLN A 3 4.20 9.57 8.76
N THR A 4 4.32 8.36 9.30
CA THR A 4 5.02 7.24 8.67
C THR A 4 4.43 6.82 7.31
N PHE A 5 3.13 6.98 7.10
CA PHE A 5 2.52 6.71 5.78
C PHE A 5 2.88 7.79 4.77
N VAL A 6 2.91 9.05 5.19
CA VAL A 6 3.31 10.18 4.33
C VAL A 6 4.78 10.02 3.94
N ASP A 7 5.65 9.72 4.91
CA ASP A 7 7.07 9.50 4.67
C ASP A 7 7.32 8.33 3.70
N PHE A 8 6.57 7.24 3.86
CA PHE A 8 6.62 6.11 2.94
C PHE A 8 6.21 6.49 1.52
N MET A 9 5.09 7.20 1.35
CA MET A 9 4.61 7.62 0.02
C MET A 9 5.61 8.54 -0.67
N ASN A 10 6.17 9.51 0.07
CA ASN A 10 7.20 10.42 -0.44
C ASN A 10 8.46 9.66 -0.86
N PHE A 11 8.95 8.72 -0.03
CA PHE A 11 10.10 7.87 -0.35
C PHE A 11 9.86 7.02 -1.60
N ALA A 12 8.74 6.29 -1.63
CA ALA A 12 8.41 5.37 -2.71
C ALA A 12 8.24 6.13 -4.04
N LYS A 13 7.46 7.21 -4.04
CA LYS A 13 7.20 7.99 -5.26
C LYS A 13 8.48 8.61 -5.82
N LYS A 14 9.28 9.25 -4.97
CA LYS A 14 10.56 9.85 -5.37
C LYS A 14 11.42 8.82 -6.09
N HIS A 15 11.74 7.73 -5.41
CA HIS A 15 12.72 6.77 -5.91
C HIS A 15 12.20 5.93 -7.09
N TYR A 16 10.92 5.61 -7.11
CA TYR A 16 10.32 4.97 -8.27
C TYR A 16 10.35 5.88 -9.51
N SER A 17 10.06 7.19 -9.34
CA SER A 17 10.14 8.15 -10.45
C SER A 17 11.55 8.40 -10.98
N GLU A 18 12.57 8.16 -10.15
CA GLU A 18 13.99 8.18 -10.52
C GLU A 18 14.42 6.90 -11.27
N GLY A 19 13.51 5.97 -11.53
CA GLY A 19 13.76 4.72 -12.25
C GLY A 19 14.41 3.63 -11.40
N MET A 20 14.38 3.77 -10.07
CA MET A 20 14.93 2.76 -9.16
C MET A 20 13.91 1.67 -8.82
N ASN A 21 14.44 0.48 -8.55
CA ASN A 21 13.65 -0.63 -8.03
C ASN A 21 13.40 -0.44 -6.52
N LEU A 22 12.16 -0.64 -6.09
CA LEU A 22 11.76 -0.58 -4.68
C LEU A 22 11.57 -1.98 -4.11
N LEU A 23 12.24 -2.27 -2.99
CA LEU A 23 11.97 -3.45 -2.16
C LEU A 23 11.23 -3.02 -0.88
N ILE A 24 9.99 -3.47 -0.74
CA ILE A 24 9.17 -3.27 0.47
C ILE A 24 9.09 -4.62 1.18
N HIS A 25 9.71 -4.75 2.35
CA HIS A 25 9.77 -6.03 3.06
C HIS A 25 9.37 -5.94 4.53
N CYS A 26 8.97 -7.08 5.08
CA CYS A 26 8.80 -7.28 6.52
C CYS A 26 9.31 -8.68 6.87
N ASN A 27 8.91 -9.25 8.02
CA ASN A 27 9.41 -10.58 8.43
C ASN A 27 8.97 -11.70 7.49
N LEU A 28 7.66 -11.88 7.30
CA LEU A 28 7.09 -12.98 6.48
C LEU A 28 6.64 -12.53 5.08
N GLY A 29 6.58 -11.21 4.82
CA GLY A 29 6.08 -10.71 3.53
C GLY A 29 4.56 -10.80 3.35
N GLU A 30 3.79 -11.22 4.34
CA GLU A 30 2.34 -11.51 4.17
C GLU A 30 1.41 -10.37 4.57
N SER A 31 1.85 -9.43 5.41
CA SER A 31 0.94 -8.45 6.04
C SER A 31 1.40 -7.00 5.95
N ARG A 32 2.38 -6.57 6.77
CA ARG A 32 2.78 -5.15 6.87
C ARG A 32 3.32 -4.58 5.57
N ALA A 33 4.36 -5.22 5.03
CA ALA A 33 5.00 -4.79 3.79
C ALA A 33 4.07 -4.83 2.57
N PRO A 34 3.36 -5.94 2.28
CA PRO A 34 2.46 -5.96 1.13
C PRO A 34 1.28 -5.00 1.29
N SER A 35 0.87 -4.62 2.51
CA SER A 35 -0.13 -3.55 2.68
C SER A 35 0.37 -2.19 2.21
N LEU A 36 1.66 -1.88 2.43
CA LEU A 36 2.28 -0.66 1.90
C LEU A 36 2.47 -0.74 0.38
N ALA A 37 2.82 -1.92 -0.15
CA ALA A 37 2.91 -2.14 -1.60
C ALA A 37 1.55 -1.95 -2.29
N LEU A 38 0.49 -2.56 -1.74
CA LEU A 38 -0.89 -2.36 -2.18
C LEU A 38 -1.25 -0.88 -2.18
N LEU A 39 -0.98 -0.18 -1.07
CA LEU A 39 -1.27 1.24 -0.95
C LEU A 39 -0.55 2.06 -2.04
N PHE A 40 0.73 1.80 -2.26
CA PHE A 40 1.51 2.50 -3.28
C PHE A 40 1.02 2.18 -4.71
N MET A 41 0.64 0.93 -4.99
CA MET A 41 0.07 0.55 -6.28
C MET A 41 -1.27 1.24 -6.56
N ALA A 42 -2.14 1.36 -5.56
CA ALA A 42 -3.45 2.01 -5.71
C ALA A 42 -3.34 3.55 -5.76
N LYS A 43 -2.63 4.14 -4.80
CA LYS A 43 -2.60 5.59 -4.55
C LYS A 43 -1.43 6.32 -5.20
N GLY A 44 -0.30 5.64 -5.38
CA GLY A 44 0.94 6.24 -5.92
C GLY A 44 1.11 5.99 -7.41
N LEU A 45 0.86 4.76 -7.85
CA LEU A 45 1.02 4.35 -9.25
C LEU A 45 -0.29 4.30 -10.03
N HIS A 46 -1.43 4.23 -9.34
CA HIS A 46 -2.77 4.10 -9.95
C HIS A 46 -2.89 2.92 -10.93
N VAL A 47 -2.26 1.78 -10.59
CA VAL A 47 -2.27 0.56 -11.41
C VAL A 47 -3.25 -0.50 -10.93
N ILE A 48 -3.90 -0.26 -9.79
CA ILE A 48 -5.03 -1.03 -9.25
C ILE A 48 -6.09 -0.06 -8.70
N SER A 49 -7.30 -0.56 -8.43
CA SER A 49 -8.44 0.25 -7.97
C SER A 49 -8.11 1.08 -6.72
N ASP A 50 -8.50 2.35 -6.75
CA ASP A 50 -8.46 3.25 -5.60
C ASP A 50 -9.85 3.53 -4.98
N ARG A 51 -10.91 2.86 -5.46
CA ARG A 51 -12.28 3.16 -4.99
C ARG A 51 -12.50 2.78 -3.53
N SER A 52 -11.87 1.68 -3.10
CA SER A 52 -11.89 1.22 -1.71
C SER A 52 -10.72 0.28 -1.45
N TYR A 53 -10.36 0.11 -0.18
CA TYR A 53 -9.38 -0.91 0.23
C TYR A 53 -9.77 -2.31 -0.25
N GLU A 54 -11.06 -2.68 -0.19
CA GLU A 54 -11.54 -4.01 -0.57
C GLU A 54 -11.34 -4.29 -2.06
N GLU A 55 -11.56 -3.30 -2.92
CA GLU A 55 -11.30 -3.45 -4.34
C GLU A 55 -9.80 -3.49 -4.66
N ALA A 56 -9.03 -2.58 -4.07
CA ALA A 56 -7.58 -2.57 -4.19
C ALA A 56 -6.99 -3.93 -3.77
N ARG A 57 -7.48 -4.48 -2.66
CA ARG A 57 -7.08 -5.78 -2.13
C ARG A 57 -7.38 -6.92 -3.10
N LYS A 58 -8.58 -6.95 -3.67
CA LYS A 58 -8.97 -7.98 -4.65
C LYS A 58 -8.01 -8.00 -5.84
N GLU A 59 -7.72 -6.84 -6.42
CA GLU A 59 -6.81 -6.74 -7.55
C GLU A 59 -5.36 -7.05 -7.16
N PHE A 60 -4.91 -6.55 -6.00
CA PHE A 60 -3.57 -6.84 -5.49
C PHE A 60 -3.34 -8.34 -5.24
N GLN A 61 -4.34 -9.06 -4.71
CA GLN A 61 -4.25 -10.50 -4.46
C GLN A 61 -4.21 -11.35 -5.73
N LEU A 62 -4.61 -10.82 -6.89
CA LEU A 62 -4.39 -11.49 -8.18
C LEU A 62 -2.89 -11.54 -8.55
N ILE A 63 -2.12 -10.57 -8.06
CA ILE A 63 -0.68 -10.41 -8.35
C ILE A 63 0.17 -11.00 -7.22
N TYR A 64 -0.30 -10.87 -5.97
CA TYR A 64 0.40 -11.33 -4.77
C TYR A 64 -0.54 -12.14 -3.85
N PRO A 65 -0.76 -13.44 -4.16
CA PRO A 65 -1.71 -14.30 -3.46
C PRO A 65 -1.44 -14.46 -1.96
N GLU A 66 -0.18 -14.34 -1.53
CA GLU A 66 0.25 -14.46 -0.14
C GLU A 66 -0.13 -13.24 0.73
N TYR A 67 -0.78 -12.22 0.15
CA TYR A 67 -1.27 -11.09 0.92
C TYR A 67 -2.38 -11.51 1.89
N MET A 68 -2.01 -11.60 3.16
CA MET A 68 -2.86 -12.03 4.27
C MET A 68 -2.71 -11.03 5.45
N PRO A 69 -3.31 -9.82 5.33
CA PRO A 69 -3.25 -8.83 6.39
C PRO A 69 -4.06 -9.28 7.62
N GLY A 70 -3.48 -9.10 8.80
CA GLY A 70 -4.22 -9.31 10.05
C GLY A 70 -5.41 -8.34 10.20
N LEU A 71 -6.33 -8.66 11.11
CA LEU A 71 -7.56 -7.89 11.32
C LEU A 71 -7.29 -6.39 11.56
N GLY A 72 -6.33 -6.05 12.41
CA GLY A 72 -6.01 -4.66 12.72
C GLY A 72 -5.60 -3.83 11.48
N ILE A 73 -4.81 -4.41 10.57
CA ILE A 73 -4.42 -3.72 9.33
C ILE A 73 -5.61 -3.60 8.38
N SER A 74 -6.39 -4.67 8.22
CA SER A 74 -7.56 -4.66 7.36
C SER A 74 -8.59 -3.62 7.82
N THR A 75 -8.89 -3.57 9.12
CA THR A 75 -9.78 -2.57 9.71
C THR A 75 -9.21 -1.17 9.51
N TYR A 76 -7.94 -0.95 9.85
CA TYR A 76 -7.31 0.36 9.71
C TYR A 76 -7.35 0.88 8.27
N PHE A 77 -7.02 0.03 7.29
CA PHE A 77 -7.07 0.39 5.88
C PHE A 77 -8.48 0.66 5.39
N THR A 78 -9.46 -0.14 5.83
CA THR A 78 -10.87 0.07 5.49
C THR A 78 -11.36 1.43 6.00
N ASP A 79 -11.11 1.71 7.29
CA ASP A 79 -11.63 2.89 7.98
C ASP A 79 -10.97 4.19 7.51
N ASN A 80 -9.72 4.12 7.02
CA ASN A 80 -8.91 5.28 6.69
C ASN A 80 -8.55 5.38 5.20
N TRP A 81 -9.13 4.57 4.31
CA TRP A 81 -8.70 4.45 2.92
C TRP A 81 -8.62 5.79 2.17
N ASN A 82 -9.60 6.67 2.37
CA ASN A 82 -9.67 7.97 1.69
C ASN A 82 -8.60 8.94 2.19
N GLU A 83 -8.16 8.76 3.43
CA GLU A 83 -7.06 9.54 3.98
C GLU A 83 -5.74 8.95 3.51
N LEU A 84 -5.54 7.63 3.62
CA LEU A 84 -4.30 6.93 3.27
C LEU A 84 -3.79 7.26 1.87
N GLY A 85 -2.47 7.40 1.74
CA GLY A 85 -1.81 7.69 0.46
C GLY A 85 -1.72 9.18 0.11
N LYS A 86 -2.30 10.08 0.92
CA LYS A 86 -2.08 11.53 0.77
C LYS A 86 -0.62 11.91 1.00
N GLU A 87 -0.11 12.75 0.12
CA GLU A 87 1.16 13.45 0.23
C GLU A 87 0.93 14.84 0.85
N THR A 88 1.95 15.41 1.49
CA THR A 88 1.95 16.79 2.00
C THR A 88 2.88 17.67 1.20
#